data_AF-A0A969PXR5-F1
#
_entry.id   AF-A0A969PXR5-F1
#
_cell.length_a   1.000
_cell.length_b   1.000
_cell.length_c   1.000
_cell.angle_alpha   90.00
_cell.angle_beta   90.00
_cell.angle_gamma   90.00
#
_symmetry.space_group_name_H-M   'P 1'
#
loop_
_entity.id
_entity.type
_entity.pdbx_description
1 polymer ?
#
loop_
_entity_poly.entity_id
_entity_poly.type
_entity_poly.pdbx_seq_one_letter_code
_entity_poly.pdbx_strand_id
1 'polypeptide(L)'
;MSQKYSNEDLQELLRQATILQEENNISREQLIEIAAEVGISAETIEKAEQKWLRQRESAQKQAKARSHRRLGFQLHLIPYLATSVFMVLLNLTTTPRCFWSIYPILGWGLGVTLHGACIYRKEVKLS
;
A
#
# COMPACT_ATOMS: atom_id res chain seq x y z
N MET A 1 -27.10 3.17 -11.06
CA MET A 1 -27.74 3.99 -12.11
C MET A 1 -26.87 5.22 -12.33
N SER A 2 -26.44 5.52 -13.57
CA SER A 2 -25.64 6.71 -13.86
C SER A 2 -26.55 7.93 -13.95
N GLN A 3 -26.39 8.90 -13.05
CA GLN A 3 -27.04 10.21 -13.20
C GLN A 3 -26.47 10.87 -14.47
N LYS A 4 -27.33 11.18 -15.46
CA LYS A 4 -26.95 11.96 -16.64
C LYS A 4 -27.25 13.43 -16.34
N TYR A 5 -26.24 14.29 -16.42
CA TYR A 5 -26.35 15.74 -16.27
C TYR A 5 -26.40 16.40 -17.64
N SER A 6 -27.19 17.48 -17.80
CA SER A 6 -27.13 18.33 -19.00
C SER A 6 -25.75 19.02 -19.09
N ASN A 7 -25.35 19.46 -20.28
CA ASN A 7 -24.10 20.22 -20.43
C ASN A 7 -24.12 21.54 -19.63
N GLU A 8 -25.29 22.16 -19.50
CA GLU A 8 -25.50 23.38 -18.70
C GLU A 8 -25.35 23.09 -17.19
N ASP A 9 -26.01 22.03 -16.70
CA ASP A 9 -25.89 21.58 -15.31
C ASP A 9 -24.45 21.18 -14.96
N LEU A 10 -23.74 20.54 -15.89
CA LEU A 10 -22.34 20.16 -15.73
C LEU A 10 -21.43 21.39 -15.62
N GLN A 11 -21.64 22.39 -16.48
CA GLN A 11 -20.85 23.62 -16.45
C GLN A 11 -21.07 24.40 -15.15
N GLU A 12 -22.32 24.53 -14.70
CA GLU A 12 -22.62 25.23 -13.44
C GLU A 12 -22.05 24.49 -12.23
N LEU A 13 -22.13 23.14 -12.22
CA LEU A 13 -21.53 22.32 -11.17
C LEU A 13 -20.01 22.47 -11.14
N LEU A 14 -19.33 22.47 -12.29
CA LEU A 14 -17.87 22.66 -12.36
C LEU A 14 -17.47 24.07 -11.89
N ARG A 15 -18.24 25.09 -12.24
CA ARG A 15 -18.01 26.47 -11.79
C ARG A 15 -18.09 26.57 -10.26
N GLN A 16 -19.12 25.98 -9.66
CA GLN A 16 -19.28 25.95 -8.19
C GLN A 16 -18.20 25.13 -7.51
N ALA A 17 -17.85 23.96 -8.07
CA ALA A 17 -16.78 23.12 -7.54
C ALA A 17 -15.43 23.83 -7.55
N THR A 18 -15.15 24.64 -8.58
CA THR A 18 -13.90 25.43 -8.67
C THR A 18 -13.82 26.48 -7.57
N ILE A 19 -14.91 27.19 -7.30
CA ILE A 19 -14.99 28.19 -6.21
C ILE A 19 -14.77 27.53 -4.85
N LEU A 20 -15.41 26.38 -4.60
CA LEU A 20 -15.23 25.60 -3.37
C LEU A 20 -13.81 25.02 -3.23
N GLN A 21 -13.12 24.79 -4.35
CA GLN A 21 -11.76 24.26 -4.37
C GLN A 21 -10.69 25.33 -4.15
N GLU A 22 -10.94 26.58 -4.54
CA GLU A 22 -10.09 27.73 -4.18
C GLU A 22 -10.15 28.02 -2.68
N GLU A 23 -11.33 27.92 -2.04
CA GLU A 23 -11.44 28.06 -0.57
C GLU A 23 -10.70 26.97 0.23
N ASN A 24 -10.51 25.78 -0.35
CA ASN A 24 -9.88 24.65 0.35
C ASN A 24 -8.36 24.51 0.14
N ASN A 25 -7.76 25.28 -0.77
CA ASN A 25 -6.34 25.20 -1.06
C ASN A 25 -5.62 26.51 -0.68
N ILE A 26 -4.78 26.43 0.35
CA ILE A 26 -3.94 27.56 0.79
C ILE A 26 -2.77 27.70 -0.19
N SER A 27 -2.59 28.88 -0.78
CA SER A 27 -1.42 29.17 -1.63
C SER A 27 -0.14 29.26 -0.81
N ARG A 28 1.02 29.13 -1.45
CA ARG A 28 2.32 29.24 -0.74
C ARG A 28 2.49 30.63 -0.12
N GLU A 29 1.99 31.65 -0.81
CA GLU A 29 2.01 33.04 -0.40
C GLU A 29 1.14 33.24 0.85
N GLN A 30 -0.09 32.72 0.85
CA GLN A 30 -0.99 32.76 2.00
C GLN A 30 -0.42 31.97 3.19
N LEU A 31 0.22 30.83 2.94
CA LEU A 31 0.88 30.05 4.00
C LEU A 31 2.00 30.86 4.69
N ILE A 32 2.80 31.60 3.91
CA ILE A 32 3.86 32.46 4.43
C ILE A 32 3.29 33.65 5.19
N GLU A 33 2.20 34.24 4.69
CA GLU A 33 1.48 35.33 5.35
C GLU A 33 0.95 34.89 6.72
N ILE A 34 0.22 33.78 6.78
CA ILE A 34 -0.29 33.18 8.03
C ILE A 34 0.87 32.82 8.98
N ALA A 35 1.96 32.25 8.44
CA ALA A 35 3.14 31.94 9.23
C ALA A 35 3.78 33.20 9.84
N ALA A 36 3.84 34.30 9.08
CA ALA A 36 4.36 35.58 9.54
C ALA A 36 3.48 36.18 10.65
N GLU A 37 2.15 36.04 10.57
CA GLU A 37 1.21 36.49 11.62
C GLU A 37 1.48 35.81 12.97
N VAL A 38 1.85 34.53 12.97
CA VAL A 38 2.21 33.77 14.18
C VAL A 38 3.70 33.84 14.53
N GLY A 39 4.49 34.67 13.83
CA GLY A 39 5.90 34.90 14.11
C GLY A 39 6.87 33.85 13.57
N ILE A 40 6.45 33.02 12.61
CA ILE A 40 7.30 32.02 11.95
C ILE A 40 7.91 32.63 10.68
N SER A 41 9.23 32.56 10.56
CA SER A 41 9.94 33.06 9.38
C SER A 41 9.75 32.17 8.15
N ALA A 42 9.79 32.77 6.96
CA ALA A 42 9.72 32.04 5.69
C ALA A 42 10.80 30.96 5.56
N GLU A 43 11.99 31.20 6.12
CA GLU A 43 13.09 30.21 6.17
C GLU A 43 12.71 28.97 6.99
N THR A 44 11.96 29.15 8.08
CA THR A 44 11.49 28.04 8.92
C THR A 44 10.44 27.21 8.17
N ILE A 45 9.54 27.86 7.43
CA ILE A 45 8.55 27.19 6.58
C ILE A 45 9.24 26.40 5.46
N GLU A 46 10.26 26.96 4.80
CA GLU A 46 11.00 26.26 3.75
C GLU A 46 11.69 25.00 4.29
N LYS A 47 12.36 25.09 5.44
CA LYS A 47 13.00 23.93 6.10
C LYS A 47 11.95 22.87 6.50
N ALA A 48 10.80 23.31 7.00
CA ALA A 48 9.70 22.42 7.37
C ALA A 48 9.11 21.72 6.14
N GLU A 49 8.89 22.44 5.05
CA GLU A 49 8.39 21.92 3.77
C GLU A 49 9.37 20.90 3.18
N GLN A 50 10.67 21.21 3.12
CA GLN A 50 11.68 20.27 2.66
C GLN A 50 11.70 18.98 3.50
N LYS A 51 11.62 19.11 4.83
CA LYS A 51 11.55 17.94 5.73
C LYS A 51 10.28 17.13 5.49
N TRP A 52 9.14 17.79 5.34
CA TRP A 52 7.85 17.15 5.08
C TRP A 52 7.84 16.42 3.74
N LEU A 53 8.36 17.03 2.67
CA LEU A 53 8.48 16.41 1.35
C LEU A 53 9.37 15.17 1.40
N ARG A 54 10.54 15.24 2.06
CA ARG A 54 11.42 14.08 2.26
C ARG A 54 10.72 12.95 3.02
N GLN A 55 10.01 13.30 4.10
CA GLN A 55 9.24 12.32 4.88
C GLN A 55 8.14 11.69 4.03
N ARG A 56 7.37 12.49 3.29
CA ARG A 56 6.28 12.04 2.42
C ARG A 56 6.79 11.12 1.31
N GLU A 57 7.89 11.49 0.65
CA GLU A 57 8.54 10.64 -0.36
C GLU A 57 9.02 9.32 0.25
N SER A 58 9.65 9.36 1.42
CA SER A 58 10.12 8.15 2.11
C SER A 58 8.96 7.24 2.51
N ALA A 59 7.85 7.79 2.98
CA ALA A 59 6.64 7.05 3.34
C ALA A 59 6.00 6.40 2.12
N GLN A 60 5.91 7.12 0.99
CA GLN A 60 5.43 6.59 -0.28
C GLN A 60 6.31 5.45 -0.80
N LYS A 61 7.64 5.62 -0.78
CA LYS A 61 8.59 4.56 -1.16
C LYS A 61 8.43 3.33 -0.28
N GLN A 62 8.28 3.50 1.03
CA GLN A 62 8.04 2.40 1.96
C GLN A 62 6.71 1.70 1.69
N ALA A 63 5.63 2.45 1.47
CA ALA A 63 4.31 1.88 1.15
C ALA A 63 4.36 1.05 -0.14
N LYS A 64 5.00 1.58 -1.20
CA LYS A 64 5.20 0.84 -2.46
C LYS A 64 6.05 -0.42 -2.24
N ALA A 65 7.14 -0.32 -1.49
CA ALA A 65 7.99 -1.47 -1.17
C ALA A 65 7.24 -2.55 -0.36
N ARG A 66 6.38 -2.16 0.58
CA ARG A 66 5.52 -3.11 1.32
C ARG A 66 4.56 -3.83 0.37
N SER A 67 3.88 -3.09 -0.50
CA SER A 67 2.99 -3.68 -1.52
C SER A 67 3.72 -4.69 -2.42
N HIS A 68 4.89 -4.32 -2.94
CA HIS A 68 5.70 -5.21 -3.77
C HIS A 68 6.14 -6.49 -3.02
N ARG A 69 6.51 -6.38 -1.74
CA ARG A 69 6.88 -7.56 -0.92
C ARG A 69 5.70 -8.50 -0.72
N ARG A 70 4.49 -7.97 -0.47
CA ARG A 70 3.27 -8.77 -0.34
C ARG A 70 2.95 -9.52 -1.63
N LEU A 71 3.02 -8.84 -2.77
CA LEU A 71 2.81 -9.45 -4.09
C LEU A 71 3.86 -10.55 -4.37
N GLY A 72 5.14 -10.27 -4.10
CA GLY A 72 6.21 -11.26 -4.24
C GLY A 72 5.97 -12.51 -3.37
N PHE A 73 5.49 -12.33 -2.14
CA PHE A 73 5.14 -13.46 -1.28
C PHE A 73 3.98 -14.29 -1.82
N GLN A 74 2.93 -13.64 -2.33
CA GLN A 74 1.78 -14.35 -2.94
C GLN A 74 2.21 -15.20 -4.13
N LEU A 75 3.15 -14.70 -4.95
CA LEU A 75 3.71 -15.44 -6.08
C LEU A 75 4.47 -16.71 -5.68
N HIS A 76 4.95 -16.81 -4.43
CA HIS A 76 5.54 -18.05 -3.90
C HIS A 76 4.52 -18.92 -3.15
N LEU A 77 3.59 -18.30 -2.44
CA LEU A 77 2.58 -19.01 -1.65
C LEU A 77 1.58 -19.76 -2.52
N ILE A 78 1.11 -19.16 -3.62
CA ILE A 78 0.12 -19.77 -4.51
C ILE A 78 0.64 -21.07 -5.14
N PRO A 79 1.82 -21.10 -5.80
CA PRO A 79 2.39 -22.34 -6.32
C PRO A 79 2.67 -23.35 -5.20
N TYR A 80 3.16 -22.92 -4.03
CA TYR A 80 3.38 -23.82 -2.90
C TYR A 80 2.10 -24.54 -2.47
N LEU A 81 0.98 -23.82 -2.34
CA LEU A 81 -0.31 -24.43 -1.99
C LEU A 81 -0.81 -25.35 -3.11
N ALA A 82 -0.72 -24.93 -4.36
CA ALA A 82 -1.13 -25.75 -5.51
C ALA A 82 -0.33 -27.05 -5.60
N THR A 83 1.00 -26.98 -5.48
CA THR A 83 1.88 -28.16 -5.46
C THR A 83 1.62 -29.02 -4.24
N SER A 84 1.39 -28.45 -3.06
CA SER A 84 1.08 -29.20 -1.85
C SER A 84 -0.21 -30.00 -2.00
N VAL A 85 -1.27 -29.36 -2.50
CA VAL A 85 -2.55 -30.03 -2.80
C VAL A 85 -2.32 -31.14 -3.82
N PHE A 86 -1.63 -30.85 -4.93
CA PHE A 86 -1.30 -31.85 -5.94
C PHE A 86 -0.54 -33.06 -5.37
N MET A 87 0.46 -32.84 -4.51
CA MET A 87 1.21 -33.92 -3.86
C MET A 87 0.36 -34.76 -2.92
N VAL A 88 -0.58 -34.15 -2.19
CA VAL A 88 -1.54 -34.88 -1.35
C VAL A 88 -2.45 -35.75 -2.22
N LEU A 89 -3.04 -35.20 -3.28
CA LEU A 89 -3.88 -35.98 -4.19
C LEU A 89 -3.08 -37.15 -4.80
N LEU A 90 -1.86 -36.88 -5.27
CA LEU A 90 -0.99 -37.89 -5.87
C LEU A 90 -0.63 -38.99 -4.88
N ASN A 91 -0.35 -38.64 -3.62
CA ASN A 91 -0.07 -39.60 -2.57
C ASN A 91 -1.27 -40.54 -2.32
N LEU A 92 -2.49 -39.97 -2.24
CA LEU A 92 -3.71 -40.73 -1.99
C LEU A 92 -4.06 -41.67 -3.16
N THR A 93 -3.75 -41.29 -4.40
CA THR A 93 -4.04 -42.13 -5.57
C THR A 93 -2.97 -43.19 -5.83
N THR A 94 -1.71 -42.93 -5.50
CA THR A 94 -0.60 -43.85 -5.80
C THR A 94 -0.26 -44.78 -4.65
N THR A 95 -0.10 -44.23 -3.44
CA THR A 95 0.42 -44.98 -2.29
C THR A 95 -0.31 -44.55 -1.00
N PRO A 96 -1.62 -44.82 -0.87
CA PRO A 96 -2.43 -44.32 0.25
C PRO A 96 -2.00 -44.86 1.62
N ARG A 97 -1.19 -45.93 1.66
CA ARG A 97 -0.62 -46.51 2.89
C ARG A 97 0.67 -45.81 3.35
N CYS A 98 1.25 -44.92 2.55
CA CYS A 98 2.49 -44.22 2.86
C CYS A 98 2.38 -42.73 2.51
N PHE A 99 2.26 -41.88 3.52
CA PHE A 99 2.09 -40.43 3.40
C PHE A 99 3.39 -39.67 3.09
N TRP A 100 4.15 -40.11 2.10
CA TRP A 100 5.42 -39.50 1.70
C TRP A 100 5.29 -38.02 1.28
N SER A 101 4.09 -37.55 0.90
CA SER A 101 3.86 -36.14 0.54
C SER A 101 4.10 -35.16 1.69
N ILE A 102 4.05 -35.62 2.95
CA ILE A 102 4.23 -34.76 4.13
C ILE A 102 5.65 -34.18 4.24
N TYR A 103 6.67 -34.95 3.86
CA TYR A 103 8.07 -34.53 3.96
C TYR A 103 8.40 -33.30 3.09
N PRO A 104 8.10 -33.28 1.78
CA PRO A 104 8.33 -32.11 0.94
C PRO A 104 7.44 -30.92 1.31
N ILE A 105 6.18 -31.17 1.70
CA ILE A 105 5.25 -30.11 2.15
C ILE A 105 5.81 -29.43 3.41
N LEU A 106 6.22 -30.18 4.42
CA LEU A 106 6.79 -29.61 5.65
C LEU A 106 8.13 -28.92 5.41
N GLY A 107 9.01 -29.53 4.60
CA GLY A 107 10.32 -28.97 4.27
C GLY A 107 10.21 -27.59 3.62
N TRP A 108 9.35 -27.45 2.61
CA TRP A 108 9.15 -26.16 1.92
C TRP A 108 8.23 -25.23 2.69
N GLY A 109 7.23 -25.77 3.39
CA GLY A 109 6.28 -25.02 4.21
C GLY A 109 6.94 -24.25 5.34
N LEU A 110 8.01 -24.78 5.92
CA LEU A 110 8.79 -24.05 6.91
C LEU A 110 9.46 -22.79 6.32
N GLY A 111 10.02 -22.90 5.12
CA GLY A 111 10.61 -21.75 4.42
C GLY A 111 9.57 -20.66 4.10
N VAL A 112 8.40 -21.07 3.62
CA VAL A 112 7.30 -20.15 3.27
C VAL A 112 6.74 -19.45 4.52
N THR A 113 6.52 -20.19 5.60
CA THR A 113 6.00 -19.62 6.86
C THR A 113 6.97 -18.63 7.49
N LEU A 114 8.28 -18.94 7.52
CA LEU A 114 9.31 -18.02 8.01
C LEU A 114 9.42 -16.75 7.14
N HIS A 115 9.35 -16.90 5.81
CA HIS A 115 9.38 -15.76 4.90
C HIS A 115 8.15 -14.84 5.10
N GLY A 116 6.96 -15.43 5.24
CA GLY A 116 5.74 -14.70 5.57
C GLY A 116 5.85 -13.96 6.91
N ALA A 117 6.28 -14.66 7.97
CA ALA A 117 6.46 -14.05 9.29
C ALA A 117 7.44 -12.86 9.27
N CYS A 118 8.50 -12.92 8.46
CA CYS A 118 9.43 -11.80 8.29
C CYS A 118 8.78 -10.58 7.62
N ILE A 119 7.91 -10.79 6.63
CA ILE A 119 7.18 -9.71 5.95
C ILE A 119 6.19 -9.05 6.91
N TYR A 120 5.34 -9.84 7.58
CA TYR A 120 4.31 -9.32 8.48
C TYR A 120 4.90 -8.70 9.78
N ARG A 121 5.98 -9.26 10.34
CA ARG A 121 6.65 -8.67 11.52
C ARG A 121 7.26 -7.30 11.24
N LYS A 122 7.74 -7.06 10.01
CA LYS A 122 8.22 -5.73 9.59
C LYS A 122 7.08 -4.70 9.50
N GLU A 123 5.83 -5.14 9.35
CA GLU A 123 4.68 -4.23 9.28
C GLU A 123 4.20 -3.80 10.67
N VAL A 124 4.18 -4.70 11.66
CA VAL A 124 3.79 -4.41 13.05
C VAL A 124 4.73 -3.42 13.74
N LYS A 125 6.03 -3.44 13.41
CA LYS A 125 7.01 -2.49 13.99
C LYS A 125 6.94 -1.06 13.41
N LEU A 126 6.11 -0.83 12.39
CA LEU A 126 6.03 0.44 11.68
C LEU A 126 4.59 0.99 11.64
N SER A 127 3.72 0.46 12.50
CA SER A 127 2.35 0.89 12.80
C SER A 127 2.32 1.46 14.21
#